data_AF-A0A2N2LSX5-F1
#
_entry.id   AF-A0A2N2LSX5-F1
#
_cell.length_a   1.000
_cell.length_b   1.000
_cell.length_c   1.000
_cell.angle_alpha   90.00
_cell.angle_beta   90.00
_cell.angle_gamma   90.00
#
_symmetry.space_group_name_H-M   'P 1'
#
loop_
_entity.id
_entity.type
_entity.pdbx_description
1 polymer ?
#
loop_
_entity_poly.entity_id
_entity_poly.type
_entity_poly.pdbx_seq_one_letter_code
_entity_poly.pdbx_strand_id
1 'polypeptide(L)'
;KIANRWKTGNYLEQRAVMAGLCEPRLLKKTEFCQQVLAILDEITTGIAATSGNKSDDFRVLRQALGYGWSVAIVSAPERGKVLFEKWAAFNHPDIQWIIKENLKKNRLIKLDAAWVEKMGKLVSS
;
A
#
# COMPACT_ATOMS: atom_id res chain seq x y z
N LYS A 1 4.97 3.90 -22.42
CA LYS A 1 6.10 3.68 -21.46
C LYS A 1 6.22 4.88 -20.51
N ILE A 2 5.30 5.02 -19.55
CA ILE A 2 5.23 6.19 -18.64
C ILE A 2 5.78 5.85 -17.22
N ALA A 3 6.05 4.58 -16.92
CA ALA A 3 6.38 4.13 -15.56
C ALA A 3 7.84 4.28 -15.12
N ASN A 4 8.79 4.63 -16.00
CA ASN A 4 10.23 4.54 -15.68
C ASN A 4 10.89 5.82 -15.13
N ARG A 5 10.18 6.95 -14.94
CA ARG A 5 10.76 8.20 -14.41
C ARG A 5 10.47 8.52 -12.94
N TRP A 6 9.58 7.78 -12.29
CA TRP A 6 9.08 8.12 -10.94
C TRP A 6 9.97 7.58 -9.82
N LYS A 7 10.93 6.70 -10.14
CA LYS A 7 11.87 6.09 -9.19
C LYS A 7 12.86 7.08 -8.57
N THR A 8 12.97 8.30 -9.12
CA THR A 8 13.90 9.36 -8.67
C THR A 8 13.19 10.68 -8.33
N GLY A 9 11.85 10.68 -8.26
CA GLY A 9 11.03 11.88 -8.08
C GLY A 9 10.80 12.29 -6.64
N ASN A 10 10.79 13.60 -6.36
CA ASN A 10 10.37 14.19 -5.08
C ASN A 10 8.92 13.76 -4.74
N TYR A 11 8.57 13.73 -3.45
CA TYR A 11 7.28 13.34 -2.85
C TYR A 11 6.02 13.88 -3.55
N LEU A 12 6.13 14.98 -4.30
CA LEU A 12 5.07 15.53 -5.15
C LEU A 12 4.71 14.61 -6.33
N GLU A 13 5.66 13.90 -6.92
CA GLU A 13 5.42 12.92 -7.98
C GLU A 13 4.72 11.67 -7.42
N GLN A 14 5.13 11.20 -6.25
CA GLN A 14 4.45 10.11 -5.54
C GLN A 14 3.01 10.50 -5.16
N ARG A 15 2.79 11.75 -4.75
CA ARG A 15 1.45 12.31 -4.50
C ARG A 15 0.62 12.41 -5.80
N ALA A 16 1.23 12.73 -6.94
CA ALA A 16 0.53 12.76 -8.23
C ALA A 16 0.10 11.36 -8.70
N VAL A 17 0.91 10.32 -8.45
CA VAL A 17 0.47 8.93 -8.64
C VAL A 17 -0.73 8.66 -7.76
N MET A 18 -0.64 8.91 -6.45
CA MET A 18 -1.73 8.68 -5.50
C MET A 18 -3.04 9.42 -5.85
N ALA A 19 -2.95 10.63 -6.40
CA ALA A 19 -4.10 11.38 -6.90
C ALA A 19 -4.71 10.73 -8.16
N GLY A 20 -3.88 10.26 -9.11
CA GLY A 20 -4.34 9.51 -10.29
C GLY A 20 -4.94 8.14 -9.96
N LEU A 21 -4.49 7.50 -8.89
CA LEU A 21 -5.03 6.24 -8.36
C LEU A 21 -6.43 6.38 -7.75
N CYS A 22 -6.83 7.60 -7.36
CA CYS A 22 -8.13 7.89 -6.76
C CYS A 22 -9.18 8.35 -7.77
N GLU A 23 -8.91 8.33 -9.09
CA GLU A 23 -9.90 8.68 -10.12
C GLU A 23 -10.85 7.49 -10.39
N PRO A 24 -12.15 7.59 -10.04
CA PRO A 24 -13.10 6.47 -10.15
C PRO A 24 -13.27 5.91 -11.57
N ARG A 25 -12.92 6.69 -12.59
CA ARG A 25 -13.04 6.31 -14.01
C ARG A 25 -11.91 5.39 -14.47
N LEU A 26 -10.73 5.46 -13.84
CA LEU A 26 -9.57 4.61 -14.18
C LEU A 26 -9.61 3.26 -13.46
N LEU A 27 -10.30 3.18 -12.32
CA LEU A 27 -10.47 1.96 -11.51
C LEU A 27 -11.43 0.92 -12.12
N LYS A 28 -11.97 1.17 -13.32
CA LYS A 28 -12.81 0.19 -14.05
C LYS A 28 -12.01 -0.82 -14.89
N LYS A 29 -10.71 -0.62 -15.06
CA LYS A 29 -9.84 -1.53 -15.83
C LYS A 29 -8.95 -2.32 -14.87
N THR A 30 -9.21 -3.62 -14.75
CA THR A 30 -8.47 -4.56 -13.90
C THR A 30 -6.95 -4.46 -14.08
N GLU A 31 -6.48 -4.25 -15.32
CA GLU A 31 -5.05 -4.09 -15.62
C GLU A 31 -4.40 -2.90 -14.92
N PHE A 32 -5.12 -1.78 -14.81
CA PHE A 32 -4.62 -0.59 -14.13
C PHE A 32 -4.47 -0.88 -12.64
N CYS A 33 -5.49 -1.45 -12.00
CA CYS A 33 -5.47 -1.83 -10.59
C CYS A 33 -4.30 -2.77 -10.24
N GLN A 34 -3.98 -3.72 -11.12
CA GLN A 34 -2.82 -4.60 -10.93
C GLN A 34 -1.48 -3.86 -10.99
N GLN A 35 -1.34 -2.87 -11.87
CA GLN A 35 -0.13 -2.03 -11.94
C GLN A 35 0.02 -1.19 -10.66
N VAL A 36 -1.08 -0.66 -10.12
CA VAL A 36 -1.07 0.05 -8.83
C VAL A 36 -0.50 -0.84 -7.73
N LEU A 37 -1.01 -2.06 -7.62
CA LEU A 37 -0.57 -3.02 -6.62
C LEU A 37 0.91 -3.37 -6.78
N ALA A 38 1.40 -3.50 -8.01
CA ALA A 38 2.82 -3.73 -8.28
C ALA A 38 3.70 -2.56 -7.83
N ILE A 39 3.27 -1.31 -8.08
CA ILE A 39 3.97 -0.11 -7.62
C ILE A 39 4.00 -0.05 -6.09
N LEU A 40 2.88 -0.32 -5.44
CA LEU A 40 2.81 -0.36 -3.97
C LEU A 40 3.73 -1.44 -3.39
N ASP A 41 3.79 -2.63 -3.99
CA ASP A 41 4.70 -3.71 -3.57
C ASP A 41 6.17 -3.30 -3.71
N GLU A 42 6.54 -2.65 -4.82
CA GLU A 42 7.90 -2.16 -5.05
C GLU A 42 8.32 -1.08 -4.06
N ILE A 43 7.46 -0.07 -3.83
CA ILE A 43 7.74 0.98 -2.85
C ILE A 43 7.83 0.40 -1.43
N THR A 44 6.93 -0.54 -1.09
CA THR A 44 6.94 -1.22 0.22
C THR A 44 8.23 -2.03 0.41
N THR A 45 8.75 -2.62 -0.67
CA THR A 45 10.07 -3.29 -0.68
C THR A 45 11.19 -2.29 -0.38
N GLY A 46 11.14 -1.09 -0.96
CA GLY A 46 12.08 -0.01 -0.64
C GLY A 46 12.07 0.39 0.84
N ILE A 47 10.89 0.50 1.44
CA ILE A 47 10.76 0.75 2.89
C ILE A 47 11.37 -0.40 3.69
N ALA A 48 11.08 -1.65 3.34
CA ALA A 48 11.59 -2.84 4.01
C ALA A 48 13.12 -2.98 3.94
N ALA A 49 13.75 -2.42 2.90
CA ALA A 49 15.20 -2.39 2.75
C ALA A 49 15.88 -1.29 3.58
N THR A 50 15.11 -0.39 4.21
CA THR A 50 15.62 0.70 5.05
C THR A 50 15.17 0.53 6.48
N SER A 51 16.03 0.81 7.45
CA SER A 51 15.65 0.79 8.87
C SER A 51 16.12 2.06 9.57
N GLY A 52 15.27 2.63 10.42
CA GLY A 52 15.63 3.77 11.26
C GLY A 52 15.68 5.13 10.54
N ASN A 53 15.16 5.24 9.30
CA ASN A 53 15.04 6.52 8.61
C ASN A 53 13.97 7.39 9.30
N LYS A 54 14.36 8.58 9.76
CA LYS A 54 13.50 9.54 10.47
C LYS A 54 13.24 10.82 9.69
N SER A 55 13.62 10.87 8.41
CA SER A 55 13.33 12.03 7.57
C SER A 55 11.82 12.26 7.44
N ASP A 56 11.42 13.52 7.33
CA ASP A 56 10.02 13.91 7.13
C ASP A 56 9.44 13.27 5.86
N ASP A 57 10.24 13.35 4.81
CA ASP A 57 10.21 12.63 3.56
C ASP A 57 9.81 11.13 3.70
N PHE A 58 10.57 10.35 4.48
CA PHE A 58 10.23 8.95 4.76
C PHE A 58 8.89 8.80 5.48
N ARG A 59 8.61 9.67 6.46
CA ARG A 59 7.36 9.64 7.21
C ARG A 59 6.15 9.89 6.31
N VAL A 60 6.25 10.84 5.39
CA VAL A 60 5.19 11.15 4.41
C VAL A 60 4.91 9.94 3.52
N LEU A 61 5.97 9.28 3.01
CA LEU A 61 5.82 8.07 2.19
C LEU A 61 5.18 6.92 2.98
N ARG A 62 5.67 6.67 4.20
CA ARG A 62 5.12 5.63 5.08
C ARG A 62 3.63 5.87 5.36
N GLN A 63 3.24 7.10 5.65
CA GLN A 63 1.83 7.48 5.83
C GLN A 63 1.00 7.27 4.57
N ALA A 64 1.53 7.63 3.40
CA ALA A 64 0.85 7.40 2.12
C ALA A 64 0.59 5.90 1.90
N LEU A 65 1.57 5.04 2.18
CA LEU A 65 1.40 3.58 2.12
C LEU A 65 0.39 3.07 3.16
N GLY A 66 0.36 3.66 4.36
CA GLY A 66 -0.62 3.39 5.43
C GLY A 66 -2.08 3.66 5.07
N TYR A 67 -2.33 4.31 3.93
CA TYR A 67 -3.65 4.53 3.36
C TYR A 67 -3.83 3.87 1.98
N GLY A 68 -2.81 3.93 1.13
CA GLY A 68 -2.88 3.57 -0.29
C GLY A 68 -3.17 2.09 -0.56
N TRP A 69 -2.63 1.19 0.26
CA TRP A 69 -2.93 -0.24 0.13
C TRP A 69 -4.43 -0.53 0.23
N SER A 70 -5.13 0.09 1.19
CA SER A 70 -6.57 -0.12 1.34
C SER A 70 -7.38 0.28 0.10
N VAL A 71 -6.94 1.32 -0.62
CA VAL A 71 -7.59 1.79 -1.85
C VAL A 71 -7.37 0.80 -3.00
N ALA A 72 -6.11 0.38 -3.18
CA ALA A 72 -5.73 -0.53 -4.25
C ALA A 72 -6.34 -1.93 -4.06
N ILE A 73 -6.38 -2.44 -2.83
CA ILE A 73 -6.97 -3.76 -2.52
C ILE A 73 -8.46 -3.78 -2.83
N VAL A 74 -9.22 -2.74 -2.46
CA VAL A 74 -10.67 -2.69 -2.80
C VAL A 74 -10.90 -2.72 -4.31
N SER A 75 -9.94 -2.25 -5.10
CA SER A 75 -10.04 -2.18 -6.55
C SER A 75 -9.56 -3.44 -7.29
N ALA A 76 -8.81 -4.31 -6.59
CA ALA A 76 -8.39 -5.63 -7.08
C ALA A 76 -8.16 -6.59 -5.89
N PRO A 77 -9.23 -7.08 -5.24
CA PRO A 77 -9.14 -7.78 -3.95
C PRO A 77 -8.27 -9.04 -3.97
N GLU A 78 -8.39 -9.86 -5.01
CA GLU A 78 -7.74 -11.17 -5.10
C GLU A 78 -6.21 -11.02 -5.10
N ARG A 79 -5.68 -10.17 -6.00
CA ARG A 79 -4.24 -9.88 -6.05
C ARG A 79 -3.79 -9.05 -4.86
N GLY A 80 -4.60 -8.08 -4.46
CA GLY A 80 -4.28 -7.15 -3.38
C GLY A 80 -4.10 -7.85 -2.04
N LYS A 81 -5.02 -8.75 -1.68
CA LYS A 81 -4.93 -9.54 -0.44
C LYS A 81 -3.67 -10.41 -0.41
N VAL A 82 -3.33 -11.09 -1.51
CA VAL A 82 -2.12 -11.93 -1.59
C VAL A 82 -0.84 -11.14 -1.31
N LEU A 83 -0.68 -9.97 -1.93
CA LEU A 83 0.49 -9.12 -1.68
C LEU A 83 0.50 -8.56 -0.26
N PHE A 84 -0.68 -8.18 0.24
CA PHE A 84 -0.80 -7.62 1.59
C PHE A 84 -0.52 -8.66 2.68
N GLU A 85 -0.92 -9.92 2.46
CA GLU A 85 -0.60 -11.06 3.34
C GLU A 85 0.91 -11.31 3.44
N LYS A 86 1.63 -11.27 2.30
CA LYS A 86 3.10 -11.32 2.26
C LYS A 86 3.71 -10.26 3.19
N TRP A 87 3.22 -9.02 3.14
CA TRP A 87 3.74 -7.93 3.96
C TRP A 87 3.29 -8.01 5.42
N ALA A 88 2.08 -8.50 5.70
CA ALA A 88 1.61 -8.73 7.07
C ALA A 88 2.46 -9.76 7.82
N ALA A 89 2.99 -10.77 7.11
CA ALA A 89 3.91 -11.75 7.66
C ALA A 89 5.37 -11.25 7.78
N PHE A 90 5.70 -10.08 7.24
CA PHE A 90 7.05 -9.55 7.24
C PHE A 90 7.35 -8.77 8.52
N ASN A 91 8.28 -9.28 9.33
CA ASN A 91 8.63 -8.68 10.62
C ASN A 91 9.55 -7.46 10.47
N HIS A 92 8.96 -6.31 10.13
CA HIS A 92 9.64 -5.03 10.07
C HIS A 92 8.78 -3.90 10.66
N PRO A 93 9.30 -3.04 11.56
CA PRO A 93 8.49 -2.08 12.32
C PRO A 93 7.69 -1.11 11.43
N ASP A 94 8.30 -0.59 10.37
CA ASP A 94 7.61 0.33 9.45
C ASP A 94 6.54 -0.38 8.63
N ILE A 95 6.79 -1.64 8.24
CA ILE A 95 5.85 -2.46 7.46
C ILE A 95 4.66 -2.85 8.33
N GLN A 96 4.89 -3.38 9.53
CA GLN A 96 3.81 -3.71 10.46
C GLN A 96 2.91 -2.51 10.76
N TRP A 97 3.49 -1.31 10.89
CA TRP A 97 2.71 -0.09 11.05
C TRP A 97 1.88 0.24 9.81
N ILE A 98 2.46 0.15 8.61
CA ILE A 98 1.73 0.35 7.34
C ILE A 98 0.52 -0.60 7.27
N ILE A 99 0.73 -1.87 7.62
CA ILE A 99 -0.34 -2.88 7.63
C ILE A 99 -1.42 -2.50 8.65
N LYS A 100 -1.03 -2.22 9.91
CA LYS A 100 -1.97 -1.82 10.98
C LYS A 100 -2.80 -0.60 10.59
N GLU A 101 -2.19 0.41 9.97
CA GLU A 101 -2.92 1.61 9.54
C GLU A 101 -3.96 1.33 8.46
N ASN A 102 -3.65 0.43 7.52
CA ASN A 102 -4.58 0.03 6.49
C ASN A 102 -5.75 -0.82 7.04
N LEU A 103 -5.48 -1.72 7.99
CA LEU A 103 -6.52 -2.57 8.59
C LEU A 103 -7.60 -1.77 9.35
N LYS A 104 -7.26 -0.57 9.83
CA LYS A 104 -8.23 0.36 10.44
C LYS A 104 -9.21 0.98 9.44
N LYS A 105 -8.98 0.86 8.12
CA LYS A 105 -9.80 1.56 7.13
C LYS A 105 -11.11 0.79 6.90
N ASN A 106 -12.24 1.47 7.10
CA ASN A 106 -13.59 0.93 6.90
C ASN A 106 -13.79 0.22 5.56
N ARG A 107 -13.07 0.62 4.51
CA ARG A 107 -13.15 -0.02 3.19
C ARG A 107 -12.65 -1.46 3.18
N LEU A 108 -11.60 -1.79 3.95
CA LEU A 108 -11.12 -3.16 4.08
C LEU A 108 -12.05 -4.00 4.97
N ILE A 109 -12.56 -3.39 6.05
CA ILE A 109 -13.53 -4.05 6.93
C ILE A 109 -14.80 -4.42 6.16
N LYS A 110 -15.32 -3.50 5.34
CA LYS A 110 -16.48 -3.75 4.47
C LYS A 110 -16.19 -4.76 3.37
N LEU A 111 -14.97 -4.80 2.86
CA LEU A 111 -14.54 -5.76 1.85
C LEU A 111 -14.51 -7.18 2.42
N ASP A 112 -13.89 -7.36 3.60
CA ASP A 112 -13.74 -8.66 4.27
C ASP A 112 -13.27 -8.49 5.73
N ALA A 113 -14.21 -8.49 6.67
CA ALA A 113 -13.92 -8.30 8.09
C ALA A 113 -13.12 -9.47 8.70
N ALA A 114 -13.41 -10.71 8.29
CA ALA A 114 -12.72 -11.89 8.81
C ALA A 114 -11.26 -11.93 8.38
N TRP A 115 -10.98 -11.55 7.12
CA TRP A 115 -9.62 -11.38 6.63
C TRP A 115 -8.88 -10.26 7.36
N VAL A 116 -9.52 -9.12 7.59
CA VAL A 116 -8.93 -8.02 8.38
C VAL A 116 -8.55 -8.47 9.78
N GLU A 117 -9.42 -9.23 10.46
CA GLU A 117 -9.13 -9.77 11.79
C GLU A 117 -7.94 -10.74 11.76
N LYS A 118 -7.90 -11.66 10.78
CA LYS A 118 -6.78 -12.58 10.56
C LYS A 118 -5.46 -11.83 10.39
N MET A 119 -5.44 -10.80 9.54
CA MET A 119 -4.24 -9.98 9.33
C MET A 119 -3.85 -9.21 10.58
N GLY A 120 -4.82 -8.70 11.33
CA GLY A 120 -4.60 -8.01 12.60
C GLY A 120 -3.87 -8.89 13.62
N LYS A 121 -4.23 -10.18 13.70
CA LYS A 121 -3.54 -11.16 14.57
C LYS A 121 -2.08 -11.37 14.16
N LEU A 122 -1.79 -11.44 12.86
CA LEU A 122 -0.43 -11.63 12.34
C LEU A 122 0.52 -10.48 12.71
N VAL A 123 0.05 -9.24 12.66
CA VAL A 123 0.90 -8.06 12.95
C VAL A 123 0.90 -7.64 14.42
N SER A 124 0.06 -8.25 15.25
CA SER A 124 -0.01 -7.98 16.70
C SER A 124 0.80 -8.98 17.53
N SER A 125 1.39 -9.98 16.87
CA SER A 125 2.31 -10.96 17.44
C SER A 125 3.75 -10.49 17.28
#